data_AF-A0A381X0N3-F1
#
_entry.id   AF-A0A381X0N3-F1
#
_cell.length_a   1.000
_cell.length_b   1.000
_cell.length_c   1.000
_cell.angle_alpha   90.00
_cell.angle_beta   90.00
_cell.angle_gamma   90.00
#
_symmetry.space_group_name_H-M   'P 1'
#
loop_
_entity.id
_entity.type
_entity.pdbx_description
1 polymer ?
#
loop_
_entity_poly.entity_id
_entity_poly.type
_entity_poly.pdbx_seq_one_letter_code
_entity_poly.pdbx_strand_id
1 'polypeptide(L)'
;MISRIKILSFFIMLIKLVPGAGLERATARSSAECSPRLSYPGISAIQIVTNLSLSFQNINGINKMIEDFFQKVLELKNVPRRGWKEKLEIINPESVADHSYSTTIMSMILSDLEGLNTEKIIRMALLHDLAESVTGDIIPDDMTKHEKINKENLAMKQILKNLPSKVSKPYFEIWNEYQKKSTQEAILLHDIDKLEMAFQAKFYQNEGISKEKLQEFFNVAMENIKNKNLRNILSNFIE
;
A
#
# COMPACT_ATOMS: atom_id res chain seq x y z
N MET A 1 19.34 -20.57 25.27
CA MET A 1 19.40 -19.46 26.25
C MET A 1 20.36 -18.33 25.78
N ILE A 2 20.31 -17.95 24.49
CA ILE A 2 21.24 -16.98 23.86
C ILE A 2 20.47 -15.80 23.19
N SER A 3 19.14 -15.87 23.05
CA SER A 3 18.37 -14.83 22.35
C SER A 3 18.03 -13.59 23.20
N ARG A 4 17.92 -13.71 24.53
CA ARG A 4 17.55 -12.58 25.40
C ARG A 4 18.67 -11.56 25.59
N ILE A 5 19.93 -12.00 25.52
CA ILE A 5 21.10 -11.13 25.72
C ILE A 5 21.35 -10.23 24.49
N LYS A 6 21.07 -10.73 23.27
CA LYS A 6 21.21 -9.93 22.03
C LYS A 6 20.18 -8.80 21.94
N ILE A 7 18.96 -9.01 22.41
CA ILE A 7 17.89 -7.98 22.41
C ILE A 7 18.21 -6.89 23.43
N LEU A 8 18.72 -7.24 24.62
CA LEU A 8 19.13 -6.27 25.63
C LEU A 8 20.33 -5.42 25.17
N SER A 9 21.26 -6.03 24.43
CA SER A 9 22.41 -5.32 23.85
C SER A 9 22.01 -4.33 22.75
N PHE A 10 20.94 -4.59 22.00
CA PHE A 10 20.41 -3.67 20.99
C PHE A 10 19.72 -2.45 21.63
N PHE A 11 19.03 -2.65 22.76
CA PHE A 11 18.41 -1.57 23.54
C PHE A 11 19.42 -0.63 24.21
N ILE A 12 20.54 -1.16 24.72
CA ILE A 12 21.62 -0.33 25.28
C ILE A 12 22.29 0.53 24.20
N MET A 13 22.30 0.08 22.94
CA MET A 13 22.86 0.84 21.81
C MET A 13 21.93 1.98 21.36
N LEU A 14 20.62 1.79 21.40
CA LEU A 14 19.63 2.83 21.04
C LEU A 14 19.55 3.98 22.05
N ILE A 15 19.81 3.72 23.34
CA ILE A 15 19.86 4.76 24.38
C ILE A 15 21.07 5.70 24.17
N LYS A 16 22.13 5.25 23.48
CA LYS A 16 23.32 6.07 23.17
C LYS A 16 23.16 7.01 21.97
N LEU A 17 22.08 6.90 21.19
CA LEU A 17 21.89 7.69 19.95
C LEU A 17 20.93 8.88 20.13
N VAL A 18 20.49 9.17 21.36
CA VAL A 18 19.75 10.39 21.68
C VAL A 18 20.75 11.49 22.07
N PRO A 19 20.95 12.54 21.27
CA PRO A 19 21.82 13.65 21.66
C PRO A 19 21.14 14.42 22.79
N GLY A 20 21.75 14.45 23.98
CA GLY A 20 21.24 15.24 25.12
C GLY A 20 21.54 14.71 26.52
N ALA A 21 22.02 13.47 26.68
CA ALA A 21 22.46 12.97 27.98
C ALA A 21 23.96 13.19 28.16
N GLY A 22 24.33 14.29 28.83
CA GLY A 22 25.70 14.53 29.24
C GLY A 22 26.20 13.42 30.17
N LEU A 23 27.29 12.76 29.77
CA LEU A 23 28.08 11.91 30.65
C LEU A 23 29.43 12.61 30.85
N GLU A 24 29.58 13.31 31.97
CA GLU A 24 30.89 13.70 32.44
C GLU A 24 31.73 12.45 32.72
N ARG A 25 33.00 12.52 32.32
CA ARG A 25 33.99 11.46 32.47
C ARG A 25 34.26 11.22 33.96
N ALA A 26 34.03 10.01 34.44
CA ALA A 26 34.63 9.53 35.68
C ALA A 26 35.57 8.35 35.37
N THR A 27 36.85 8.60 35.63
CA THR A 27 37.98 7.67 35.50
C THR A 27 37.85 6.46 36.44
N ALA A 28 38.28 5.31 35.96
CA ALA A 28 38.32 4.05 36.70
C ALA A 28 39.17 4.14 37.99
N ARG A 29 38.59 3.76 39.13
CA ARG A 29 39.28 3.21 40.30
C ARG A 29 38.42 2.17 40.99
N SER A 30 39.10 1.12 41.42
CA SER A 30 38.57 -0.07 42.09
C SER A 30 38.16 0.23 43.54
N SER A 31 36.93 -0.14 43.90
CA SER A 31 36.58 -0.70 45.20
C SER A 31 35.09 -1.03 45.20
N ALA A 32 34.73 -2.13 45.84
CA ALA A 32 33.36 -2.56 46.02
C ALA A 32 32.54 -1.49 46.77
N GLU A 33 31.74 -0.71 46.05
CA GLU A 33 30.65 0.07 46.62
C GLU A 33 29.38 -0.24 45.84
N CYS A 34 28.37 -0.63 46.61
CA CYS A 34 27.01 -0.93 46.21
C CYS A 34 26.52 0.08 45.15
N SER A 35 26.18 -0.41 43.95
CA SER A 35 25.57 0.41 42.91
C SER A 35 24.42 1.23 43.51
N PRO A 36 24.34 2.55 43.30
CA PRO A 36 23.20 3.32 43.76
C PRO A 36 21.97 2.70 43.14
N ARG A 37 21.05 2.21 43.97
CA ARG A 37 19.70 1.84 43.55
C ARG A 37 19.20 3.05 42.77
N LEU A 38 19.01 2.91 41.46
CA LEU A 38 18.35 3.90 40.62
C LEU A 38 16.91 4.04 41.14
N SER A 39 16.73 4.81 42.21
CA SER A 39 15.42 5.22 42.69
C SER A 39 15.01 6.40 41.81
N TYR A 40 14.28 6.11 40.74
CA TYR A 40 13.50 7.15 40.06
C TYR A 40 12.53 7.74 41.11
N PRO A 41 12.63 9.03 41.48
CA PRO A 41 11.76 9.60 42.49
C PRO A 41 10.31 9.51 42.01
N GLY A 42 9.45 8.86 42.80
CA GLY A 42 8.00 8.83 42.59
C GLY A 42 7.42 7.71 41.74
N ILE A 43 8.22 6.77 41.19
CA ILE A 43 7.69 5.63 40.43
C ILE A 43 8.09 4.32 41.13
N SER A 44 7.10 3.57 41.62
CA SER A 44 7.37 2.27 42.25
C SER A 44 7.95 1.27 41.25
N ALA A 45 8.77 0.32 41.72
CA ALA A 45 9.31 -0.74 40.86
C ALA A 45 8.21 -1.54 40.14
N ILE A 46 7.05 -1.73 40.81
CA ILE A 46 5.86 -2.34 40.21
C ILE A 46 5.39 -1.51 39.02
N GLN A 47 5.30 -0.19 39.16
CA GLN A 47 4.84 0.69 38.10
C GLN A 47 5.81 0.76 36.92
N ILE A 48 7.13 0.63 37.15
CA ILE A 48 8.11 0.46 36.08
C ILE A 48 7.87 -0.84 35.30
N VAL A 49 7.69 -1.97 35.98
CA VAL A 49 7.43 -3.27 35.35
C VAL A 49 6.11 -3.26 34.58
N THR A 50 5.06 -2.64 35.14
CA THR A 50 3.76 -2.50 34.47
C THR A 50 3.86 -1.63 33.22
N ASN A 51 4.54 -0.48 33.30
CA ASN A 51 4.75 0.41 32.15
C ASN A 51 5.56 -0.28 31.05
N LEU A 52 6.61 -1.02 31.42
CA LEU A 52 7.37 -1.83 30.47
C LEU A 52 6.49 -2.91 29.82
N SER A 53 5.74 -3.68 30.60
CA SER A 53 4.82 -4.71 30.08
C SER A 53 3.78 -4.12 29.13
N LEU A 54 3.17 -2.97 29.48
CA LEU A 54 2.22 -2.26 28.62
C LEU A 54 2.90 -1.77 27.33
N SER A 55 4.13 -1.25 27.42
CA SER A 55 4.89 -0.82 26.25
C SER A 55 5.22 -2.01 25.32
N PHE A 56 5.62 -3.15 25.87
CA PHE A 56 5.88 -4.38 25.12
C PHE A 56 4.60 -4.95 24.47
N GLN A 57 3.48 -4.98 25.20
CA GLN A 57 2.19 -5.40 24.65
C GLN A 57 1.72 -4.47 23.53
N ASN A 58 1.91 -3.16 23.69
CA ASN A 58 1.59 -2.17 22.67
C ASN A 58 2.44 -2.35 21.41
N ILE A 59 3.75 -2.59 21.56
CA ILE A 59 4.65 -2.89 20.43
C ILE A 59 4.21 -4.16 19.70
N ASN A 60 3.91 -5.24 20.42
CA ASN A 60 3.42 -6.49 19.82
C ASN A 60 2.09 -6.30 19.10
N GLY A 61 1.18 -5.50 19.67
CA GLY A 61 -0.08 -5.14 19.02
C GLY A 61 0.14 -4.38 17.72
N ILE A 62 1.00 -3.36 17.72
CA ILE A 62 1.37 -2.58 16.52
C ILE A 62 2.01 -3.47 15.45
N ASN A 63 2.94 -4.35 15.83
CA ASN A 63 3.59 -5.26 14.90
C ASN A 63 2.56 -6.16 14.21
N LYS A 64 1.61 -6.72 14.98
CA LYS A 64 0.57 -7.58 14.42
C LYS A 64 -0.35 -6.83 13.44
N MET A 65 -0.73 -5.59 13.77
CA MET A 65 -1.55 -4.74 12.89
C MET A 65 -0.85 -4.44 11.56
N ILE A 66 0.46 -4.16 11.60
CA ILE A 66 1.27 -3.91 10.41
C ILE A 66 1.44 -5.19 9.58
N GLU A 67 1.72 -6.32 10.23
CA GLU A 67 1.82 -7.63 9.58
C GLU A 67 0.53 -7.96 8.82
N ASP A 68 -0.64 -7.80 9.46
CA ASP A 68 -1.94 -8.10 8.83
C ASP A 68 -2.18 -7.20 7.62
N PHE A 69 -1.84 -5.91 7.69
CA PHE A 69 -1.94 -4.99 6.55
C PHE A 69 -0.98 -5.38 5.41
N PHE A 70 0.28 -5.71 5.72
CA PHE A 70 1.26 -6.11 4.71
C PHE A 70 0.91 -7.45 4.07
N GLN A 71 0.29 -8.38 4.80
CA GLN A 71 -0.25 -9.59 4.20
C GLN A 71 -1.28 -9.28 3.11
N LYS A 72 -2.16 -8.29 3.33
CA LYS A 72 -3.12 -7.85 2.29
C LYS A 72 -2.44 -7.24 1.07
N VAL A 73 -1.38 -6.47 1.26
CA VAL A 73 -0.56 -5.98 0.14
C VAL A 73 0.09 -7.14 -0.63
N LEU A 74 0.62 -8.14 0.07
CA LEU A 74 1.26 -9.31 -0.55
C LEU A 74 0.27 -10.24 -1.26
N GLU A 75 -0.97 -10.35 -0.77
CA GLU A 75 -2.02 -11.15 -1.38
C GLU A 75 -2.31 -10.71 -2.82
N LEU A 76 -2.20 -9.42 -3.15
CA LEU A 76 -2.40 -8.91 -4.52
C LEU A 76 -1.49 -9.55 -5.57
N LYS A 77 -0.30 -10.02 -5.18
CA LYS A 77 0.62 -10.74 -6.10
C LYS A 77 0.04 -12.07 -6.59
N ASN A 78 -0.95 -12.61 -5.88
CA ASN A 78 -1.60 -13.87 -6.19
C ASN A 78 -3.03 -13.65 -6.74
N VAL A 79 -3.47 -12.41 -6.90
CA VAL A 79 -4.76 -12.08 -7.52
C VAL A 79 -4.50 -11.84 -9.00
N PRO A 80 -4.84 -12.77 -9.91
CA PRO A 80 -4.68 -12.55 -11.33
C PRO A 80 -5.71 -11.53 -11.82
N ARG A 81 -5.34 -10.71 -12.80
CA ARG A 81 -6.30 -9.87 -13.53
C ARG A 81 -7.24 -10.78 -14.33
N ARG A 82 -8.47 -10.95 -13.83
CA ARG A 82 -9.45 -11.93 -14.31
C ARG A 82 -9.92 -11.65 -15.72
N GLY A 83 -9.94 -10.39 -16.15
CA GLY A 83 -10.22 -10.02 -17.54
C GLY A 83 -9.35 -10.81 -18.53
N TRP A 84 -8.03 -10.87 -18.28
CA TRP A 84 -7.10 -11.63 -19.12
C TRP A 84 -7.27 -13.14 -18.97
N LYS A 85 -7.46 -13.62 -17.74
CA LYS A 85 -7.57 -15.05 -17.45
C LYS A 85 -8.82 -15.67 -18.04
N GLU A 86 -9.98 -15.04 -17.83
CA GLU A 86 -11.28 -15.63 -18.14
C GLU A 86 -11.73 -15.33 -19.57
N LYS A 87 -11.44 -14.14 -20.09
CA LYS A 87 -11.86 -13.78 -21.46
C LYS A 87 -10.88 -14.25 -22.53
N LEU A 88 -9.58 -14.27 -22.22
CA LEU A 88 -8.53 -14.58 -23.18
C LEU A 88 -7.83 -15.92 -22.94
N GLU A 89 -8.16 -16.61 -21.84
CA GLU A 89 -7.56 -17.89 -21.43
C GLU A 89 -6.03 -17.82 -21.28
N ILE A 90 -5.50 -16.65 -20.93
CA ILE A 90 -4.06 -16.49 -20.67
C ILE A 90 -3.72 -17.26 -19.38
N ILE A 91 -2.78 -18.20 -19.48
CA ILE A 91 -2.43 -19.13 -18.39
C ILE A 91 -1.80 -18.38 -17.20
N ASN A 92 -0.86 -17.49 -17.49
CA ASN A 92 -0.13 -16.69 -16.50
C ASN A 92 -0.32 -15.19 -16.80
N PRO A 93 -1.51 -14.64 -16.54
CA PRO A 93 -1.72 -13.21 -16.71
C PRO A 93 -0.99 -12.46 -15.59
N GLU A 94 -0.79 -11.17 -15.79
CA GLU A 94 -0.37 -10.24 -14.74
C GLU A 94 -1.27 -10.35 -13.49
N SER A 95 -0.67 -10.08 -12.34
CA SER A 95 -1.40 -9.90 -11.09
C SER A 95 -1.91 -8.47 -10.93
N VAL A 96 -2.86 -8.27 -10.01
CA VAL A 96 -3.32 -6.92 -9.63
C VAL A 96 -2.16 -6.08 -9.07
N ALA A 97 -1.16 -6.71 -8.44
CA ALA A 97 0.04 -6.02 -7.99
C ALA A 97 0.91 -5.52 -9.16
N ASP A 98 1.01 -6.29 -10.25
CA ASP A 98 1.76 -5.89 -11.46
C ASP A 98 1.07 -4.70 -12.13
N HIS A 99 -0.25 -4.79 -12.33
CA HIS A 99 -1.10 -3.70 -12.80
C HIS A 99 -0.92 -2.44 -11.94
N SER A 100 -1.03 -2.57 -10.62
CA SER A 100 -0.91 -1.43 -9.68
C SER A 100 0.46 -0.75 -9.77
N TYR A 101 1.53 -1.52 -9.98
CA TYR A 101 2.88 -0.97 -10.17
C TYR A 101 2.96 -0.13 -11.46
N SER A 102 2.55 -0.70 -12.60
CA SER A 102 2.55 -0.02 -13.90
C SER A 102 1.70 1.24 -13.87
N THR A 103 0.46 1.13 -13.35
CA THR A 103 -0.47 2.25 -13.17
C THR A 103 0.13 3.35 -12.31
N THR A 104 0.86 3.01 -11.24
CA THR A 104 1.53 4.01 -10.38
C THR A 104 2.64 4.75 -11.11
N ILE A 105 3.49 4.07 -11.87
CA ILE A 105 4.57 4.70 -12.64
C ILE A 105 4.01 5.59 -13.75
N MET A 106 2.99 5.13 -14.47
CA MET A 106 2.29 5.93 -15.47
C MET A 106 1.63 7.16 -14.84
N SER A 107 1.00 7.00 -13.68
CA SER A 107 0.40 8.09 -12.90
C SER A 107 1.40 9.15 -12.50
N MET A 108 2.58 8.73 -12.03
CA MET A 108 3.65 9.65 -11.64
C MET A 108 4.08 10.56 -12.80
N ILE A 109 4.36 9.98 -13.96
CA ILE A 109 4.80 10.74 -15.14
C ILE A 109 3.68 11.66 -15.64
N LEU A 110 2.45 11.14 -15.75
CA LEU A 110 1.34 11.90 -16.32
C LEU A 110 0.86 13.01 -15.39
N SER A 111 0.90 12.82 -14.07
CA SER A 111 0.58 13.91 -13.13
C SER A 111 1.63 15.02 -13.14
N ASP A 112 2.91 14.69 -13.29
CA ASP A 112 3.98 15.69 -13.43
C ASP A 112 3.78 16.53 -14.70
N LEU A 113 3.40 15.90 -15.81
CA LEU A 113 3.13 16.59 -17.08
C LEU A 113 1.88 17.48 -17.03
N GLU A 114 0.84 17.05 -16.31
CA GLU A 114 -0.41 17.81 -16.13
C GLU A 114 -0.33 18.83 -14.99
N GLY A 115 0.79 18.89 -14.24
CA GLY A 115 0.99 19.80 -13.12
C GLY A 115 0.10 19.50 -11.91
N LEU A 116 -0.30 18.24 -11.71
CA LEU A 116 -1.13 17.78 -10.59
C LEU A 116 -0.30 17.38 -9.37
N ASN A 117 -0.97 17.04 -8.26
CA ASN A 117 -0.27 16.55 -7.08
C ASN A 117 0.19 15.09 -7.26
N THR A 118 1.44 14.93 -7.67
CA THR A 118 2.07 13.63 -7.93
C THR A 118 2.15 12.73 -6.69
N GLU A 119 2.45 13.28 -5.51
CA GLU A 119 2.46 12.47 -4.27
C GLU A 119 1.07 11.87 -4.01
N LYS A 120 0.02 12.68 -4.20
CA LYS A 120 -1.35 12.28 -3.97
C LYS A 120 -1.79 11.19 -4.94
N ILE A 121 -1.54 11.34 -6.24
CA ILE A 121 -1.95 10.33 -7.23
C ILE A 121 -1.17 9.02 -7.05
N ILE A 122 0.13 9.06 -6.68
CA ILE A 122 0.91 7.86 -6.39
C ILE A 122 0.29 7.10 -5.20
N ARG A 123 -0.03 7.81 -4.12
CA ARG A 123 -0.69 7.19 -2.96
C ARG A 123 -2.06 6.64 -3.32
N MET A 124 -2.79 7.30 -4.22
CA MET A 124 -4.08 6.83 -4.70
C MET A 124 -3.93 5.57 -5.56
N ALA A 125 -3.01 5.55 -6.52
CA ALA A 125 -2.71 4.42 -7.38
C ALA A 125 -2.26 3.18 -6.58
N LEU A 126 -1.46 3.35 -5.53
CA LEU A 126 -1.07 2.23 -4.67
C LEU A 126 -2.22 1.65 -3.83
N LEU A 127 -3.32 2.39 -3.65
CA LEU A 127 -4.46 1.99 -2.82
C LEU A 127 -5.70 1.58 -3.65
N HIS A 128 -5.77 1.95 -4.93
CA HIS A 128 -7.01 1.93 -5.72
C HIS A 128 -7.60 0.52 -5.93
N ASP A 129 -6.76 -0.52 -5.95
CA ASP A 129 -7.17 -1.92 -6.06
C ASP A 129 -6.79 -2.75 -4.81
N LEU A 130 -6.36 -2.12 -3.71
CA LEU A 130 -5.97 -2.85 -2.50
C LEU A 130 -7.14 -3.68 -1.91
N ALA A 131 -8.38 -3.25 -2.13
CA ALA A 131 -9.57 -4.02 -1.75
C ALA A 131 -9.65 -5.40 -2.43
N GLU A 132 -9.04 -5.57 -3.60
CA GLU A 132 -9.04 -6.81 -4.38
C GLU A 132 -8.24 -7.92 -3.72
N SER A 133 -7.36 -7.60 -2.76
CA SER A 133 -6.73 -8.60 -1.89
C SER A 133 -7.76 -9.43 -1.11
N VAL A 134 -8.95 -8.86 -0.86
CA VAL A 134 -10.05 -9.52 -0.15
C VAL A 134 -11.15 -9.96 -1.11
N THR A 135 -11.51 -9.12 -2.09
CA THR A 135 -12.64 -9.40 -2.98
C THR A 135 -12.27 -10.26 -4.19
N GLY A 136 -10.98 -10.36 -4.52
CA GLY A 136 -10.53 -10.70 -5.86
C GLY A 136 -10.81 -9.58 -6.87
N ASP A 137 -10.27 -9.73 -8.08
CA ASP A 137 -10.55 -8.86 -9.22
C ASP A 137 -11.99 -9.12 -9.71
N ILE A 138 -12.88 -8.15 -9.50
CA ILE A 138 -14.30 -8.26 -9.87
C ILE A 138 -14.48 -7.69 -11.29
N ILE A 139 -14.88 -8.54 -12.23
CA ILE A 139 -15.12 -8.16 -13.62
C ILE A 139 -16.60 -7.75 -13.84
N PRO A 140 -16.93 -7.00 -14.92
CA PRO A 140 -18.27 -6.46 -15.13
C PRO A 140 -19.43 -7.47 -15.11
N ASP A 141 -19.17 -8.73 -15.46
CA ASP A 141 -20.20 -9.78 -15.54
C ASP A 141 -20.53 -10.41 -14.17
N ASP A 142 -19.73 -10.14 -13.13
CA ASP A 142 -19.89 -10.75 -11.80
C ASP A 142 -21.04 -10.13 -10.99
N MET A 143 -21.23 -8.81 -11.08
CA MET A 143 -22.24 -8.07 -10.32
C MET A 143 -22.44 -6.63 -10.80
N THR A 144 -23.45 -5.96 -10.27
CA THR A 144 -23.68 -4.54 -10.59
C THR A 144 -22.57 -3.65 -10.03
N LYS A 145 -22.37 -2.48 -10.67
CA LYS A 145 -21.42 -1.46 -10.19
C LYS A 145 -21.66 -1.06 -8.73
N HIS A 146 -22.92 -0.98 -8.31
CA HIS A 146 -23.26 -0.62 -6.93
C HIS A 146 -22.83 -1.71 -5.94
N GLU A 147 -23.03 -2.98 -6.29
CA GLU A 147 -22.59 -4.12 -5.48
C GLU A 147 -21.06 -4.19 -5.39
N LYS A 148 -20.35 -3.99 -6.50
CA LYS A 148 -18.88 -3.91 -6.55
C LYS A 148 -18.37 -2.86 -5.56
N ILE A 149 -18.87 -1.61 -5.69
CA ILE A 149 -18.49 -0.51 -4.81
C ILE A 149 -18.75 -0.85 -3.33
N ASN A 150 -19.87 -1.48 -3.01
CA ASN A 150 -20.19 -1.84 -1.62
C ASN A 150 -19.25 -2.91 -1.07
N LYS A 151 -18.93 -3.95 -1.85
CA LYS A 151 -17.98 -5.00 -1.46
C LYS A 151 -16.59 -4.44 -1.25
N GLU A 152 -16.09 -3.64 -2.17
CA GLU A 152 -14.76 -3.02 -2.07
C GLU A 152 -14.68 -2.05 -0.89
N ASN A 153 -15.71 -1.24 -0.67
CA ASN A 153 -15.76 -0.35 0.49
C ASN A 153 -15.72 -1.12 1.82
N LEU A 154 -16.40 -2.28 1.89
CA LEU A 154 -16.36 -3.12 3.06
C LEU A 154 -14.96 -3.74 3.25
N ALA A 155 -14.36 -4.26 2.18
CA ALA A 155 -13.00 -4.79 2.18
C ALA A 155 -11.98 -3.74 2.62
N MET A 156 -12.00 -2.55 2.01
CA MET A 156 -11.09 -1.46 2.36
C MET A 156 -11.23 -1.03 3.83
N LYS A 157 -12.47 -0.94 4.35
CA LYS A 157 -12.71 -0.68 5.77
C LYS A 157 -12.12 -1.77 6.66
N GLN A 158 -12.22 -3.04 6.26
CA GLN A 158 -11.64 -4.16 7.01
C GLN A 158 -10.12 -4.13 7.00
N ILE A 159 -9.50 -3.89 5.84
CA ILE A 159 -8.04 -3.78 5.67
C ILE A 159 -7.47 -2.67 6.56
N LEU A 160 -8.13 -1.51 6.61
CA LEU A 160 -7.67 -0.35 7.36
C LEU A 160 -8.07 -0.37 8.85
N LYS A 161 -8.98 -1.25 9.26
CA LYS A 161 -9.63 -1.25 10.60
C LYS A 161 -8.63 -1.27 11.74
N ASN A 162 -7.57 -2.06 11.59
CA ASN A 162 -6.60 -2.34 12.65
C ASN A 162 -5.44 -1.33 12.68
N LEU A 163 -5.30 -0.47 11.66
CA LEU A 163 -4.26 0.54 11.64
C LEU A 163 -4.63 1.73 12.55
N PRO A 164 -3.63 2.40 13.18
CA PRO A 164 -3.86 3.61 13.94
C PRO A 164 -4.62 4.67 13.11
N SER A 165 -5.56 5.37 13.74
CA SER A 165 -6.45 6.34 13.07
C SER A 165 -5.72 7.44 12.30
N LYS A 166 -4.52 7.83 12.76
CA LYS A 166 -3.64 8.79 12.08
C LYS A 166 -3.18 8.31 10.69
N VAL A 167 -3.13 6.99 10.47
CA VAL A 167 -2.75 6.35 9.20
C VAL A 167 -3.98 5.94 8.40
N SER A 168 -4.94 5.26 9.04
CA SER A 168 -6.12 4.72 8.34
C SER A 168 -7.06 5.79 7.81
N LYS A 169 -7.24 6.92 8.52
CA LYS A 169 -8.14 7.99 8.06
C LYS A 169 -7.67 8.62 6.74
N PRO A 170 -6.42 9.11 6.60
CA PRO A 170 -5.96 9.64 5.32
C PRO A 170 -6.02 8.64 4.15
N TYR A 171 -5.78 7.35 4.41
CA TYR A 171 -5.86 6.33 3.36
C TYR A 171 -7.30 6.10 2.92
N PHE A 172 -8.23 6.06 3.88
CA PHE A 172 -9.65 5.93 3.57
C PHE A 172 -10.20 7.19 2.88
N GLU A 173 -9.68 8.39 3.19
CA GLU A 173 -10.01 9.61 2.46
C GLU A 173 -9.58 9.54 1.00
N ILE A 174 -8.32 9.15 0.72
CA ILE A 174 -7.81 8.93 -0.63
C ILE A 174 -8.66 7.90 -1.39
N TRP A 175 -8.98 6.77 -0.73
CA TRP A 175 -9.88 5.75 -1.28
C TRP A 175 -11.24 6.33 -1.67
N ASN A 176 -11.85 7.14 -0.80
CA ASN A 176 -13.15 7.74 -1.07
C ASN A 176 -13.10 8.75 -2.22
N GLU A 177 -12.02 9.52 -2.33
CA GLU A 177 -11.81 10.43 -3.47
C GLU A 177 -11.72 9.67 -4.79
N TYR A 178 -10.97 8.56 -4.81
CA TYR A 178 -10.86 7.67 -5.97
C TYR A 178 -12.22 7.11 -6.38
N GLN A 179 -12.96 6.50 -5.44
CA GLN A 179 -14.27 5.90 -5.72
C GLN A 179 -15.30 6.91 -6.21
N LYS A 180 -15.26 8.15 -5.68
CA LYS A 180 -16.19 9.23 -6.05
C LYS A 180 -15.74 10.04 -7.26
N LYS A 181 -14.51 9.84 -7.77
CA LYS A 181 -13.90 10.67 -8.81
C LYS A 181 -13.96 12.17 -8.48
N SER A 182 -13.74 12.53 -7.22
CA SER A 182 -14.01 13.90 -6.74
C SER A 182 -12.85 14.88 -6.91
N THR A 183 -11.69 14.42 -7.36
CA THR A 183 -10.47 15.24 -7.52
C THR A 183 -9.88 15.05 -8.91
N GLN A 184 -9.05 16.00 -9.36
CA GLN A 184 -8.39 15.89 -10.66
C GLN A 184 -7.45 14.67 -10.70
N GLU A 185 -6.76 14.37 -9.60
CA GLU A 185 -5.94 13.18 -9.47
C GLU A 185 -6.76 11.90 -9.60
N ALA A 186 -7.94 11.84 -8.97
CA ALA A 186 -8.83 10.67 -9.11
C ALA A 186 -9.35 10.52 -10.54
N ILE A 187 -9.77 11.61 -11.17
CA ILE A 187 -10.26 11.58 -12.56
C ILE A 187 -9.14 11.10 -13.49
N LEU A 188 -7.93 11.64 -13.33
CA LEU A 188 -6.78 11.24 -14.13
C LEU A 188 -6.42 9.76 -13.90
N LEU A 189 -6.36 9.31 -12.65
CA LEU A 189 -6.05 7.91 -12.32
C LEU A 189 -7.05 6.94 -12.95
N HIS A 190 -8.35 7.28 -12.98
CA HIS A 190 -9.36 6.47 -13.65
C HIS A 190 -9.13 6.35 -15.17
N ASP A 191 -8.57 7.38 -15.81
CA ASP A 191 -8.19 7.31 -17.22
C ASP A 191 -6.90 6.49 -17.41
N ILE A 192 -5.94 6.65 -16.49
CA ILE A 192 -4.65 5.94 -16.53
C ILE A 192 -4.82 4.43 -16.32
N ASP A 193 -5.70 4.01 -15.40
CA ASP A 193 -6.05 2.60 -15.19
C ASP A 193 -6.47 1.90 -16.50
N LYS A 194 -7.26 2.59 -17.34
CA LYS A 194 -7.70 2.07 -18.65
C LYS A 194 -6.62 2.16 -19.72
N LEU A 195 -5.80 3.21 -19.64
CA LEU A 195 -4.65 3.36 -20.52
C LEU A 195 -3.66 2.22 -20.30
N GLU A 196 -3.33 1.91 -19.04
CA GLU A 196 -2.46 0.81 -18.64
C GLU A 196 -3.00 -0.52 -19.17
N MET A 197 -4.30 -0.80 -18.94
CA MET A 197 -4.95 -2.02 -19.46
C MET A 197 -4.80 -2.15 -20.98
N ALA A 198 -4.92 -1.05 -21.73
CA ALA A 198 -4.75 -1.07 -23.18
C ALA A 198 -3.29 -1.26 -23.60
N PHE A 199 -2.33 -0.70 -22.85
CA PHE A 199 -0.91 -0.96 -23.08
C PHE A 199 -0.57 -2.43 -22.83
N GLN A 200 -1.11 -3.01 -21.76
CA GLN A 200 -0.97 -4.43 -21.45
C GLN A 200 -1.62 -5.32 -22.52
N ALA A 201 -2.76 -4.91 -23.09
CA ALA A 201 -3.37 -5.60 -24.22
C ALA A 201 -2.41 -5.68 -25.43
N LYS A 202 -1.77 -4.55 -25.80
CA LYS A 202 -0.77 -4.52 -26.88
C LYS A 202 0.45 -5.38 -26.53
N PHE A 203 0.88 -5.40 -25.27
CA PHE A 203 1.97 -6.27 -24.83
C PHE A 203 1.62 -7.74 -25.09
N TYR A 204 0.42 -8.20 -24.68
CA TYR A 204 -0.03 -9.56 -24.99
C TYR A 204 -0.23 -9.82 -26.49
N GLN A 205 -0.56 -8.80 -27.28
CA GLN A 205 -0.60 -8.92 -28.74
C GLN A 205 0.77 -9.31 -29.30
N ASN A 206 1.83 -8.68 -28.80
CA ASN A 206 3.20 -8.98 -29.22
C ASN A 206 3.66 -10.37 -28.76
N GLU A 207 3.10 -10.88 -27.66
CA GLU A 207 3.29 -12.25 -27.16
C GLU A 207 2.43 -13.29 -27.91
N GLY A 208 1.69 -12.88 -28.96
CA GLY A 208 1.00 -13.78 -29.88
C GLY A 208 -0.51 -13.90 -29.69
N ILE A 209 -1.12 -13.11 -28.80
CA ILE A 209 -2.59 -13.03 -28.72
C ILE A 209 -3.12 -12.24 -29.91
N SER A 210 -4.16 -12.76 -30.57
CA SER A 210 -4.68 -12.14 -31.79
C SER A 210 -5.33 -10.78 -31.50
N LYS A 211 -5.20 -9.83 -32.43
CA LYS A 211 -5.76 -8.47 -32.29
C LYS A 211 -7.28 -8.50 -32.11
N GLU A 212 -7.95 -9.44 -32.76
CA GLU A 212 -9.41 -9.61 -32.70
C GLU A 212 -9.88 -9.91 -31.28
N LYS A 213 -9.14 -10.75 -30.55
CA LYS A 213 -9.44 -11.07 -29.15
C LYS A 213 -9.25 -9.87 -28.22
N LEU A 214 -8.29 -9.02 -28.52
CA LEU A 214 -7.94 -7.85 -27.70
C LEU A 214 -8.77 -6.60 -28.01
N GLN A 215 -9.53 -6.63 -29.11
CA GLN A 215 -10.24 -5.46 -29.62
C GLN A 215 -11.24 -4.89 -28.62
N GLU A 216 -11.88 -5.72 -27.79
CA GLU A 216 -12.80 -5.24 -26.75
C GLU A 216 -12.09 -4.33 -25.73
N PHE A 217 -10.86 -4.67 -25.34
CA PHE A 217 -10.08 -3.91 -24.35
C PHE A 217 -9.67 -2.54 -24.90
N PHE A 218 -9.24 -2.50 -26.17
CA PHE A 218 -8.95 -1.26 -26.88
C PHE A 218 -10.18 -0.36 -27.01
N ASN A 219 -11.33 -0.92 -27.38
CA ASN A 219 -12.58 -0.17 -27.52
C ASN A 219 -13.02 0.43 -26.18
N VAL A 220 -13.01 -0.40 -25.11
CA VAL A 220 -13.35 0.05 -23.76
C VAL A 220 -12.45 1.21 -23.33
N ALA A 221 -11.14 1.11 -23.55
CA ALA A 221 -10.20 2.18 -23.20
C ALA A 221 -10.49 3.47 -23.99
N MET A 222 -10.69 3.38 -25.30
CA MET A 222 -10.98 4.54 -26.18
C MET A 222 -12.28 5.27 -25.81
N GLU A 223 -13.34 4.53 -25.45
CA GLU A 223 -14.63 5.08 -25.07
C GLU A 223 -14.60 5.76 -23.69
N ASN A 224 -13.83 5.21 -22.76
CA ASN A 224 -13.90 5.57 -21.35
C ASN A 224 -12.84 6.58 -20.89
N ILE A 225 -11.65 6.60 -21.51
CA ILE A 225 -10.63 7.62 -21.24
C ILE A 225 -11.18 8.99 -21.62
N LYS A 226 -11.28 9.94 -20.68
CA LYS A 226 -11.86 11.27 -20.93
C LYS A 226 -10.81 12.33 -21.25
N ASN A 227 -9.61 12.21 -20.69
CA ASN A 227 -8.48 13.07 -21.02
C ASN A 227 -8.11 12.91 -22.51
N LYS A 228 -8.14 14.03 -23.25
CA LYS A 228 -7.86 14.05 -24.70
C LYS A 228 -6.42 13.68 -25.02
N ASN A 229 -5.45 14.11 -24.21
CA ASN A 229 -4.04 13.78 -24.40
C ASN A 229 -3.82 12.28 -24.28
N LEU A 230 -4.39 11.66 -23.25
CA LEU A 230 -4.29 10.20 -23.05
C LEU A 230 -4.98 9.42 -24.16
N ARG A 231 -6.14 9.89 -24.64
CA ARG A 231 -6.81 9.25 -25.78
C ARG A 231 -5.96 9.34 -27.05
N ASN A 232 -5.30 10.46 -27.31
CA ASN A 232 -4.40 10.62 -28.45
C ASN A 232 -3.17 9.70 -28.35
N ILE A 233 -2.58 9.59 -27.16
CA ILE A 233 -1.48 8.62 -26.90
C ILE A 233 -1.95 7.21 -27.23
N LEU A 234 -3.16 6.84 -26.76
CA LEU A 234 -3.72 5.52 -27.01
C LEU A 234 -3.98 5.27 -28.51
N SER A 235 -4.58 6.21 -29.23
CA SER A 235 -4.82 6.09 -30.68
C SER A 235 -3.54 5.78 -31.45
N ASN A 236 -2.48 6.57 -31.21
CA ASN A 236 -1.18 6.41 -31.89
C ASN A 236 -0.50 5.07 -31.56
N PHE A 237 -0.84 4.48 -30.43
CA PHE A 237 -0.24 3.23 -29.95
C PHE A 237 -0.97 1.98 -30.44
N ILE A 238 -2.29 2.08 -30.66
CA ILE A 238 -3.11 0.98 -31.18
C ILE A 238 -2.95 0.81 -32.70
N GLU A 239 -2.75 1.90 -33.44
CA GLU A 239 -2.38 1.88 -34.86
C GLU A 239 -1.17 0.97 -35.13
#